data_AF-A0A447XXL7-F1
#
_entry.id   AF-A0A447XXL7-F1
#
_cell.length_a   1.000
_cell.length_b   1.000
_cell.length_c   1.000
_cell.angle_alpha   90.00
_cell.angle_beta   90.00
_cell.angle_gamma   90.00
#
_symmetry.space_group_name_H-M   'P 1'
#
loop_
_entity.id
_entity.type
_entity.pdbx_description
1 polymer ?
#
loop_
_entity_poly.entity_id
_entity_poly.type
_entity_poly.pdbx_seq_one_letter_code
_entity_poly.pdbx_strand_id
1 'polypeptide(L)'
;MRTIPAREFCVQYGESDLAFLSRLWAEEGLFFFERFAADSPEQKLTLCDDVAGLSQAGEFPFNPDTSAGAETECVSMFRYEGACPPVIGAEPGYTFKVPDWPGMYEQQGENLNGQLEQYEIFDYPGRYKDEQHGKDFTLYQMESLRSDAEKATGRVIRRSCGRERGLC
;
A
#
# COMPACT_ATOMS: atom_id res chain seq x y z
N MET A 1 7.05 -12.22 5.10
CA MET A 1 6.83 -12.82 3.78
C MET A 1 6.07 -14.12 3.91
N ARG A 2 4.76 -14.03 3.65
CA ARG A 2 3.83 -15.16 3.54
C ARG A 2 4.26 -16.10 2.42
N THR A 3 3.79 -17.35 2.50
CA THR A 3 4.02 -18.34 1.43
C THR A 3 3.01 -18.13 0.33
N ILE A 4 3.46 -17.67 -0.83
CA ILE A 4 2.63 -17.53 -2.03
C ILE A 4 2.65 -18.87 -2.77
N PRO A 5 1.49 -19.48 -3.05
CA PRO A 5 1.45 -20.76 -3.74
C PRO A 5 1.63 -20.60 -5.24
N ALA A 6 2.03 -21.72 -5.85
CA ALA A 6 2.20 -21.79 -7.28
C ALA A 6 0.84 -21.65 -7.98
N ARG A 7 0.78 -20.70 -8.93
CA ARG A 7 -0.38 -20.54 -9.82
C ARG A 7 -0.39 -21.69 -10.83
N GLU A 8 -1.53 -22.39 -10.95
CA GLU A 8 -1.71 -23.45 -11.94
C GLU A 8 -1.56 -22.92 -13.39
N PHE A 9 -1.97 -21.68 -13.62
CA PHE A 9 -1.91 -21.02 -14.92
C PHE A 9 -1.75 -19.50 -14.74
N CYS A 10 -0.80 -18.90 -15.45
CA CYS A 10 -0.54 -17.47 -15.44
C CYS A 10 -0.02 -17.05 -16.81
N VAL A 11 -0.55 -15.97 -17.37
CA VAL A 11 -0.21 -15.50 -18.72
C VAL A 11 0.12 -14.01 -18.66
N GLN A 12 1.18 -13.63 -19.36
CA GLN A 12 1.47 -12.24 -19.72
C GLN A 12 0.92 -11.99 -21.13
N TYR A 13 -0.08 -11.12 -21.26
CA TYR A 13 -0.74 -10.87 -22.53
C TYR A 13 -0.97 -9.38 -22.77
N GLY A 14 -0.37 -8.84 -23.83
CA GLY A 14 -0.56 -7.44 -24.24
C GLY A 14 -0.05 -6.41 -23.24
N GLU A 15 0.79 -6.81 -22.28
CA GLU A 15 1.31 -5.98 -21.19
C GLU A 15 2.85 -6.07 -21.11
N SER A 16 3.50 -5.01 -20.61
CA SER A 16 4.93 -4.99 -20.38
C SER A 16 5.33 -5.86 -19.19
N ASP A 17 6.62 -6.21 -19.09
CA ASP A 17 7.13 -7.04 -17.99
C ASP A 17 6.87 -6.40 -16.61
N LEU A 18 7.02 -5.07 -16.51
CA LEU A 18 6.74 -4.34 -15.27
C LEU A 18 5.25 -4.36 -14.93
N ALA A 19 4.36 -4.20 -15.92
CA ALA A 19 2.92 -4.24 -15.70
C ALA A 19 2.48 -5.64 -15.25
N PHE A 20 3.03 -6.68 -15.87
CA PHE A 20 2.79 -8.07 -15.51
C PHE A 20 3.21 -8.35 -14.06
N LEU A 21 4.44 -8.01 -13.69
CA LEU A 21 4.95 -8.23 -12.33
C LEU A 21 4.17 -7.39 -11.30
N SER A 22 3.93 -6.12 -11.58
CA SER A 22 3.21 -5.23 -10.65
C SER A 22 1.79 -5.72 -10.39
N ARG A 23 1.08 -6.19 -11.42
CA ARG A 23 -0.25 -6.77 -11.28
C ARG A 23 -0.22 -8.04 -10.44
N LEU A 24 0.74 -8.94 -10.68
CA LEU A 24 0.86 -10.17 -9.87
C LEU A 24 1.21 -9.87 -8.40
N TRP A 25 2.11 -8.92 -8.15
CA TRP A 25 2.44 -8.51 -6.79
C TRP A 25 1.23 -7.89 -6.07
N ALA A 26 0.51 -7.00 -6.73
CA ALA A 26 -0.70 -6.40 -6.18
C ALA A 26 -1.78 -7.46 -5.87
N GLU A 27 -1.99 -8.45 -6.76
CA GLU A 27 -2.92 -9.56 -6.52
C GLU A 27 -2.55 -10.37 -5.25
N GLU A 28 -1.27 -10.50 -4.93
CA GLU A 28 -0.77 -11.20 -3.73
C GLU A 28 -0.60 -10.28 -2.51
N GLY A 29 -1.12 -9.04 -2.56
CA GLY A 29 -0.98 -8.07 -1.48
C GLY A 29 0.46 -7.57 -1.25
N LEU A 30 1.33 -7.71 -2.25
CA LEU A 30 2.71 -7.25 -2.19
C LEU A 30 2.85 -5.84 -2.74
N PHE A 31 3.65 -5.04 -2.04
CA PHE A 31 4.14 -3.75 -2.54
C PHE A 31 5.66 -3.79 -2.68
N PHE A 32 6.19 -2.85 -3.47
CA PHE A 32 7.62 -2.76 -3.69
C PHE A 32 8.11 -1.31 -3.63
N PHE A 33 9.37 -1.15 -3.26
CA PHE A 33 10.04 0.14 -3.21
C PHE A 33 11.55 -0.03 -3.41
N GLU A 34 12.20 1.08 -3.76
CA GLU A 34 13.64 1.10 -3.97
C GLU A 34 14.37 1.43 -2.67
N ARG A 35 15.40 0.65 -2.37
CA ARG A 35 16.35 0.91 -1.29
C ARG A 35 17.68 1.34 -1.90
N PHE A 36 18.12 2.52 -1.51
CA PHE A 36 19.44 3.05 -1.81
C PHE A 36 20.38 2.77 -0.65
N ALA A 37 21.55 2.18 -0.94
CA ALA A 37 22.61 2.13 0.05
C ALA A 37 23.14 3.54 0.33
N ALA A 38 23.33 3.90 1.60
CA ALA A 38 23.80 5.22 1.97
C ALA A 38 25.20 5.53 1.41
N ASP A 39 26.07 4.51 1.39
CA ASP A 39 27.49 4.66 1.07
C ASP A 39 27.90 3.94 -0.23
N SER A 40 26.94 3.55 -1.08
CA SER A 40 27.25 2.89 -2.34
C SER A 40 26.21 3.18 -3.43
N PRO A 41 26.56 3.02 -4.71
CA PRO A 41 25.61 3.16 -5.82
C PRO A 41 24.64 1.98 -5.92
N GLU A 42 24.65 1.04 -4.98
CA GLU A 42 23.76 -0.12 -4.98
C GLU A 42 22.30 0.31 -4.74
N GLN A 43 21.44 -0.08 -5.67
CA GLN A 43 20.00 0.14 -5.64
C GLN A 43 19.31 -1.23 -5.68
N LYS A 44 18.45 -1.48 -4.70
CA LYS A 44 17.70 -2.74 -4.58
C LYS A 44 16.21 -2.49 -4.65
N LEU A 45 15.53 -3.20 -5.54
CA LEU A 45 14.08 -3.32 -5.50
C LEU A 45 13.72 -4.31 -4.37
N THR A 46 12.99 -3.84 -3.37
CA THR A 46 12.56 -4.65 -2.23
C THR A 46 11.07 -4.90 -2.32
N LEU A 47 10.65 -6.16 -2.24
CA LEU A 47 9.24 -6.55 -2.13
C LEU A 47 8.90 -6.81 -0.67
N CYS A 48 7.74 -6.36 -0.22
CA CYS A 48 7.25 -6.52 1.15
C CYS A 48 5.74 -6.77 1.17
N ASP A 49 5.29 -7.50 2.18
CA ASP A 49 3.89 -7.77 2.52
C ASP A 49 3.46 -7.09 3.84
N ASP A 50 4.40 -6.47 4.56
CA ASP A 50 4.16 -5.94 5.90
C ASP A 50 4.99 -4.66 6.16
N VAL A 51 4.44 -3.76 6.98
CA VAL A 51 5.07 -2.50 7.40
C VAL A 51 6.41 -2.72 8.12
N ALA A 52 6.62 -3.86 8.79
CA ALA A 52 7.90 -4.24 9.39
C ALA A 52 9.04 -4.35 8.37
N GLY A 53 8.69 -4.50 7.08
CA GLY A 53 9.63 -4.45 5.97
C GLY A 53 10.06 -3.03 5.58
N LEU A 54 9.48 -1.96 6.14
CA LEU A 54 9.81 -0.57 5.86
C LEU A 54 10.83 0.00 6.85
N SER A 55 11.63 0.96 6.40
CA SER A 55 12.52 1.73 7.29
C SER A 55 11.73 2.79 8.04
N GLN A 56 12.00 2.97 9.33
CA GLN A 56 11.41 4.06 10.10
C GLN A 56 11.99 5.42 9.65
N ALA A 57 11.11 6.40 9.50
CA ALA A 57 11.48 7.75 9.08
C ALA A 57 12.10 8.60 10.21
N GLY A 58 11.97 8.17 11.47
CA GLY A 58 12.36 8.93 12.65
C GLY A 58 11.33 10.01 13.04
N GLU A 59 11.72 10.85 14.01
CA GLU A 59 10.89 11.96 14.48
C GLU A 59 11.21 13.24 13.71
N PHE A 60 10.16 13.98 13.31
CA PHE A 60 10.30 15.29 12.70
C PHE A 60 9.55 16.33 13.54
N PRO A 61 10.22 17.40 14.02
CA PRO A 61 9.54 18.49 14.71
C PRO A 61 8.56 19.21 13.77
N PHE A 62 7.46 19.72 14.32
CA PHE A 62 6.53 20.58 13.59
C PHE A 62 6.84 22.06 13.88
N ASN A 63 7.12 22.83 12.84
CA ASN A 63 7.34 24.27 12.93
C ASN A 63 6.60 25.02 11.79
N PRO A 64 5.43 25.61 12.05
CA PRO A 64 4.69 26.36 11.05
C PRO A 64 5.30 27.73 10.74
N ASP A 65 6.20 28.24 11.58
CA ASP A 65 6.91 29.50 11.32
C ASP A 65 8.15 29.25 10.45
N THR A 66 8.00 29.55 9.17
CA THR A 66 9.06 29.37 8.17
C THR A 66 9.95 30.61 8.02
N SER A 67 9.71 31.68 8.79
CA SER A 67 10.37 32.98 8.57
C SER A 67 11.82 33.01 9.06
N ALA A 68 12.13 32.31 10.16
CA ALA A 68 13.46 32.29 10.77
C ALA A 68 14.44 31.32 10.12
N GLY A 69 13.99 30.52 9.13
CA GLY A 69 14.73 29.34 8.67
C GLY A 69 14.73 28.23 9.73
N ALA A 70 14.81 26.97 9.30
CA ALA A 70 14.79 25.83 10.21
C ALA A 70 16.22 25.36 10.53
N GLU A 71 16.57 25.31 11.82
CA GLU A 71 17.86 24.75 12.27
C GLU A 71 17.92 23.24 12.09
N THR A 72 16.79 22.54 12.16
CA THR A 72 16.65 21.09 11.94
C THR A 72 15.60 20.84 10.87
N GLU A 73 15.64 19.66 10.22
CA GLU A 73 14.59 19.29 9.28
C GLU A 73 13.25 19.19 10.03
N CYS A 74 12.24 19.94 9.57
CA CYS A 74 10.96 20.06 10.27
C CYS A 74 9.78 20.05 9.28
N VAL A 75 8.64 19.55 9.74
CA VAL A 75 7.36 19.67 9.02
C VAL A 75 6.80 21.07 9.27
N SER A 76 6.50 21.83 8.22
CA SER A 76 5.95 23.19 8.32
C SER A 76 4.48 23.31 7.95
N MET A 77 3.95 22.31 7.26
CA MET A 77 2.53 22.18 6.99
C MET A 77 2.16 20.71 7.18
N PHE A 78 1.01 20.48 7.80
CA PHE A 78 0.39 19.18 7.91
C PHE A 78 -1.09 19.31 7.55
N ARG A 79 -1.57 18.47 6.65
CA ARG A 79 -2.98 18.38 6.28
C ARG A 79 -3.42 16.93 6.41
N TYR A 80 -4.53 16.73 7.10
CA TYR A 80 -5.21 15.45 7.19
C TYR A 80 -6.50 15.49 6.37
N GLU A 81 -6.76 14.42 5.64
CA GLU A 81 -7.92 14.21 4.79
C GLU A 81 -8.52 12.83 5.12
N GLY A 82 -9.84 12.78 5.34
CA GLY A 82 -10.58 11.54 5.52
C GLY A 82 -11.55 11.34 4.35
N ALA A 83 -11.63 10.12 3.83
CA ALA A 83 -12.55 9.70 2.78
C ALA A 83 -13.57 8.68 3.31
N CYS A 84 -14.63 8.43 2.54
CA CYS A 84 -15.67 7.44 2.86
C CYS A 84 -15.65 6.29 1.83
N PRO A 85 -14.62 5.44 1.81
CA PRO A 85 -14.50 4.30 0.89
C PRO A 85 -15.40 3.13 1.33
N PRO A 86 -15.54 2.03 0.57
CA PRO A 86 -16.31 0.87 1.03
C PRO A 86 -15.83 0.34 2.41
N VAL A 87 -16.78 -0.18 3.19
CA VAL A 87 -16.61 -0.75 4.53
C VAL A 87 -16.75 -2.26 4.50
N ILE A 88 -17.41 -2.83 3.50
CA ILE A 88 -17.55 -4.26 3.33
C ILE A 88 -17.13 -4.59 1.90
N GLY A 89 -16.18 -5.51 1.75
CA GLY A 89 -15.75 -6.07 0.47
C GLY A 89 -16.14 -7.53 0.38
N ALA A 90 -16.72 -7.94 -0.74
CA ALA A 90 -17.28 -9.26 -0.95
C ALA A 90 -16.85 -9.78 -2.33
N GLU A 91 -16.12 -10.89 -2.37
CA GLU A 91 -15.52 -11.37 -3.62
C GLU A 91 -15.83 -12.86 -3.83
N PRO A 92 -16.88 -13.24 -4.58
CA PRO A 92 -17.20 -14.64 -4.84
C PRO A 92 -16.32 -15.27 -5.92
N GLY A 93 -16.07 -16.56 -5.76
CA GLY A 93 -15.35 -17.42 -6.67
C GLY A 93 -16.18 -18.64 -7.04
N TYR A 94 -15.87 -19.21 -8.20
CA TYR A 94 -16.49 -20.43 -8.70
C TYR A 94 -15.42 -21.38 -9.24
N THR A 95 -15.57 -22.67 -8.94
CA THR A 95 -14.73 -23.72 -9.51
C THR A 95 -15.57 -24.88 -10.02
N PHE A 96 -15.43 -25.21 -11.30
CA PHE A 96 -16.16 -26.34 -11.91
C PHE A 96 -15.82 -27.69 -11.26
N LYS A 97 -14.67 -27.80 -10.58
CA LYS A 97 -14.25 -29.02 -9.87
C LYS A 97 -15.15 -29.31 -8.66
N VAL A 98 -15.73 -28.27 -8.06
CA VAL A 98 -16.61 -28.36 -6.88
C VAL A 98 -17.73 -27.32 -7.05
N PRO A 99 -18.75 -27.59 -7.89
CA PRO A 99 -19.75 -26.58 -8.27
C PRO A 99 -20.64 -26.11 -7.12
N ASP A 100 -20.80 -26.92 -6.06
CA ASP A 100 -21.58 -26.59 -4.86
C ASP A 100 -20.73 -25.89 -3.78
N TRP A 101 -19.45 -25.63 -4.03
CA TRP A 101 -18.62 -24.89 -3.09
C TRP A 101 -19.12 -23.43 -2.99
N PRO A 102 -19.43 -22.91 -1.78
CA PRO A 102 -19.99 -21.57 -1.65
C PRO A 102 -19.10 -20.47 -2.21
N GLY A 103 -17.77 -20.64 -2.08
CA GLY A 103 -16.77 -19.75 -2.67
C GLY A 103 -17.06 -18.27 -2.43
N MET A 104 -17.49 -17.87 -1.23
CA MET A 104 -17.89 -16.50 -0.92
C MET A 104 -17.13 -16.04 0.31
N TYR A 105 -16.35 -14.97 0.16
CA TYR A 105 -15.56 -14.38 1.24
C TYR A 105 -15.87 -12.90 1.36
N GLU A 106 -15.94 -12.44 2.60
CA GLU A 106 -16.26 -11.07 2.96
C GLU A 106 -15.18 -10.54 3.92
N GLN A 107 -14.81 -9.28 3.73
CA GLN A 107 -13.89 -8.56 4.59
C GLN A 107 -14.53 -7.25 5.03
N GLN A 108 -14.52 -7.00 6.34
CA GLN A 108 -14.89 -5.70 6.89
C GLN A 108 -13.65 -4.78 6.94
N GLY A 109 -13.83 -3.54 6.54
CA GLY A 109 -12.83 -2.49 6.62
C GLY A 109 -12.52 -2.09 8.06
N GLU A 110 -11.26 -1.78 8.32
CA GLU A 110 -10.80 -1.29 9.62
C GLU A 110 -10.75 0.25 9.67
N ASN A 111 -10.59 0.79 10.88
CA ASN A 111 -10.38 2.23 11.14
C ASN A 111 -11.42 3.11 10.44
N LEU A 112 -12.69 2.95 10.81
CA LEU A 112 -13.81 3.61 10.13
C LEU A 112 -13.91 5.11 10.43
N ASN A 113 -13.26 5.62 11.48
CA ASN A 113 -13.25 7.04 11.84
C ASN A 113 -14.65 7.71 11.85
N GLY A 114 -15.64 7.00 12.39
CA GLY A 114 -17.03 7.48 12.45
C GLY A 114 -17.83 7.31 11.15
N GLN A 115 -17.27 6.65 10.14
CA GLN A 115 -17.99 6.24 8.93
C GLN A 115 -19.10 5.24 9.24
N LEU A 116 -20.22 5.31 8.48
CA LEU A 116 -21.31 4.34 8.55
C LEU A 116 -20.91 2.99 7.93
N GLU A 117 -21.33 1.90 8.57
CA GLU A 117 -20.93 0.51 8.24
C GLU A 117 -21.70 -0.12 7.06
N GLN A 118 -22.43 0.68 6.29
CA GLN A 118 -23.42 0.18 5.32
C GLN A 118 -22.93 0.19 3.87
N TYR A 119 -21.75 0.75 3.59
CA TYR A 119 -21.26 0.85 2.22
C TYR A 119 -20.49 -0.42 1.83
N GLU A 120 -21.15 -1.28 1.06
CA GLU A 120 -20.58 -2.53 0.56
C GLU A 120 -20.20 -2.45 -0.93
N ILE A 121 -19.16 -3.18 -1.30
CA ILE A 121 -18.78 -3.46 -2.68
C ILE A 121 -18.69 -4.96 -2.92
N PHE A 122 -19.12 -5.38 -4.11
CA PHE A 122 -19.10 -6.76 -4.54
C PHE A 122 -18.39 -6.87 -5.89
N ASP A 123 -17.42 -7.77 -6.00
CA ASP A 123 -16.63 -7.96 -7.21
C ASP A 123 -16.51 -9.44 -7.61
N TYR A 124 -16.71 -9.75 -8.89
CA TYR A 124 -16.70 -11.11 -9.42
C TYR A 124 -16.02 -11.14 -10.80
N PRO A 125 -15.17 -12.14 -11.09
CA PRO A 125 -14.85 -13.33 -10.28
C PRO A 125 -13.65 -13.14 -9.36
N GLY A 126 -13.64 -13.82 -8.21
CA GLY A 126 -12.57 -13.71 -7.22
C GLY A 126 -11.25 -14.41 -7.52
N ARG A 127 -11.16 -15.15 -8.64
CA ARG A 127 -9.92 -15.75 -9.18
C ARG A 127 -9.12 -16.68 -8.24
N TYR A 128 -9.73 -17.19 -7.17
CA TYR A 128 -9.16 -18.21 -6.28
C TYR A 128 -9.86 -19.58 -6.45
N LYS A 129 -9.28 -20.65 -5.89
CA LYS A 129 -9.84 -22.02 -5.95
C LYS A 129 -9.90 -22.73 -4.60
N ASP A 130 -9.49 -22.05 -3.54
CA ASP A 130 -9.52 -22.54 -2.16
C ASP A 130 -9.83 -21.39 -1.19
N GLU A 131 -10.10 -21.76 0.05
CA GLU A 131 -10.58 -20.85 1.08
C GLU A 131 -9.52 -19.85 1.56
N GLN A 132 -8.25 -20.25 1.59
CA GLN A 132 -7.19 -19.37 2.09
C GLN A 132 -6.99 -18.20 1.12
N HIS A 133 -6.87 -18.47 -0.18
CA HIS A 133 -6.74 -17.41 -1.18
C HIS A 133 -7.97 -16.52 -1.27
N GLY A 134 -9.14 -17.09 -1.11
CA GLY A 134 -10.36 -16.30 -1.13
C GLY A 134 -10.39 -15.26 -0.02
N LYS A 135 -10.02 -15.65 1.20
CA LYS A 135 -9.89 -14.70 2.31
C LYS A 135 -8.78 -13.69 2.07
N ASP A 136 -7.61 -14.14 1.59
CA ASP A 136 -6.46 -13.27 1.37
C ASP A 136 -6.74 -12.22 0.29
N PHE A 137 -7.35 -12.59 -0.84
CA PHE A 137 -7.66 -11.66 -1.92
C PHE A 137 -8.72 -10.64 -1.51
N THR A 138 -9.78 -11.08 -0.83
CA THR A 138 -10.80 -10.15 -0.30
C THR A 138 -10.20 -9.19 0.73
N LEU A 139 -9.24 -9.66 1.56
CA LEU A 139 -8.49 -8.80 2.46
C LEU A 139 -7.66 -7.76 1.72
N TYR A 140 -6.83 -8.17 0.76
CA TYR A 140 -5.96 -7.25 0.01
C TYR A 140 -6.75 -6.24 -0.82
N GLN A 141 -7.86 -6.67 -1.42
CA GLN A 141 -8.77 -5.78 -2.13
C GLN A 141 -9.35 -4.74 -1.16
N MET A 142 -9.78 -5.16 0.05
CA MET A 142 -10.33 -4.24 1.02
C MET A 142 -9.29 -3.26 1.57
N GLU A 143 -8.07 -3.71 1.87
CA GLU A 143 -6.95 -2.86 2.27
C GLU A 143 -6.61 -1.85 1.16
N SER A 144 -6.60 -2.28 -0.10
CA SER A 144 -6.35 -1.40 -1.25
C SER A 144 -7.45 -0.35 -1.44
N LEU A 145 -8.73 -0.72 -1.29
CA LEU A 145 -9.85 0.22 -1.41
C LEU A 145 -9.83 1.28 -0.28
N ARG A 146 -9.25 0.92 0.87
CA ARG A 146 -9.16 1.78 2.05
C ARG A 146 -7.79 2.40 2.25
N SER A 147 -6.83 2.24 1.33
CA SER A 147 -5.46 2.72 1.49
C SER A 147 -5.36 4.25 1.62
N ASP A 148 -6.33 4.97 1.03
CA ASP A 148 -6.46 6.43 1.10
C ASP A 148 -7.67 6.86 1.97
N ALA A 149 -8.21 5.96 2.81
CA ALA A 149 -9.32 6.28 3.72
C ALA A 149 -8.95 7.41 4.69
N GLU A 150 -7.72 7.38 5.19
CA GLU A 150 -7.13 8.42 6.02
C GLU A 150 -5.76 8.77 5.48
N LYS A 151 -5.60 9.99 4.99
CA LYS A 151 -4.38 10.45 4.34
C LYS A 151 -3.86 11.72 4.99
N ALA A 152 -2.58 11.71 5.33
CA ALA A 152 -1.87 12.90 5.74
C ALA A 152 -0.89 13.34 4.66
N THR A 153 -0.86 14.63 4.36
CA THR A 153 0.14 15.27 3.51
C THR A 153 0.88 16.34 4.29
N GLY A 154 2.16 16.52 4.01
CA GLY A 154 2.97 17.50 4.71
C GLY A 154 4.03 18.16 3.84
N ARG A 155 4.47 19.34 4.27
CA ARG A 155 5.61 20.03 3.67
C ARG A 155 6.77 19.99 4.65
N VAL A 156 7.93 19.57 4.18
CA VAL A 156 9.16 19.54 4.96
C VAL A 156 10.08 20.68 4.53
N ILE A 157 10.66 21.36 5.50
CA ILE A 157 11.76 22.30 5.29
C ILE A 157 13.03 21.58 5.69
N ARG A 158 13.90 21.36 4.71
CA ARG A 158 15.26 20.88 4.97
C ARG A 158 16.14 22.04 5.38
N ARG A 159 17.17 21.75 6.18
CA ARG A 159 18.27 22.70 6.39
C ARG A 159 18.71 23.22 5.02
N SER A 160 18.84 24.53 4.88
CA SER A 160 19.66 25.05 3.80
C SER A 160 21.05 24.46 4.02
N CYS A 161 21.51 23.61 3.10
CA CYS A 161 22.93 23.31 3.02
C CYS A 161 23.59 24.67 2.89
N GLY A 162 24.35 25.09 3.90
CA GLY A 162 25.10 26.32 3.84
C GLY A 162 25.89 26.30 2.54
N ARG A 163 25.50 27.15 1.59
CA ARG A 163 26.37 27.49 0.48
C ARG A 163 27.51 28.22 1.15
N GLU A 164 28.60 27.52 1.43
CA GLU A 164 29.86 28.14 1.81
C GLU A 164 30.19 29.17 0.73
N ARG A 165 29.83 30.42 0.99
CA ARG A 165 30.39 31.57 0.30
C ARG A 165 31.64 31.91 1.10
N GLY A 166 32.80 31.47 0.63
CA GLY A 166 34.05 31.82 1.31
C GLY A 166 35.31 31.16 0.74
N LEU A 167 35.80 31.71 -0.37
CA LEU A 167 37.21 32.00 -0.65
C LEU A 167 38.27 30.92 -0.35
N CYS A 168 38.69 30.19 -1.41
CA CYS A 168 40.04 30.23 -2.01
C CYS A 168 40.00 29.50 -3.35
#